data_AF-A0A6P1A2J7-F1
#
_entry.id   AF-A0A6P1A2J7-F1
#
_cell.length_a   1.000
_cell.length_b   1.000
_cell.length_c   1.000
_cell.angle_alpha   90.00
_cell.angle_beta   90.00
_cell.angle_gamma   90.00
#
_symmetry.space_group_name_H-M   'P 1'
#
loop_
_entity.id
_entity.type
_entity.pdbx_description
1 polymer ?
#
loop_
_entity_poly.entity_id
_entity_poly.type
_entity_poly.pdbx_seq_one_letter_code
_entity_poly.pdbx_strand_id
1 'polypeptide(L)' 'MKPKDYPFAQELIADNKGKIEKVLIDFQDYERLIESFEDEGLYRAMMEVKDETPLSLEEALAELDKE' A
#
# COMPACT_ATOMS: atom_id res chain seq x y z
N MET A 1 22.68 13.85 0.64
CA MET A 1 21.62 13.00 1.20
C MET A 1 22.10 12.54 2.56
N LYS A 2 21.38 12.86 3.64
CA LYS A 2 21.73 12.39 4.99
C LYS A 2 20.76 11.26 5.34
N PRO A 3 21.16 10.18 6.04
CA PRO A 3 20.27 9.08 6.44
C PRO A 3 19.01 9.55 7.19
N LYS A 4 19.05 10.73 7.82
CA LYS A 4 17.90 11.39 8.47
C LYS A 4 16.74 11.71 7.53
N ASP A 5 16.97 11.71 6.21
CA ASP A 5 15.96 11.98 5.20
C ASP A 5 15.14 10.70 4.87
N TYR A 6 15.56 9.52 5.34
CA TYR A 6 14.93 8.22 5.04
C TYR A 6 14.75 7.39 6.32
N PRO A 7 13.62 7.55 7.04
CA PRO A 7 13.46 7.02 8.39
C PRO A 7 13.53 5.49 8.51
N PHE A 8 13.27 4.75 7.42
CA PHE A 8 13.29 3.27 7.40
C PHE A 8 14.56 2.68 6.77
N ALA A 9 15.44 3.52 6.19
CA ALA A 9 16.63 3.05 5.51
C ALA A 9 17.76 2.78 6.52
N GLN A 10 18.19 1.52 6.59
CA GLN A 10 19.39 1.12 7.31
C GLN A 10 20.66 1.45 6.49
N GLU A 11 20.60 1.24 5.17
CA GLU A 11 21.70 1.53 4.25
C GLU A 11 21.16 2.00 2.89
N LEU A 12 21.91 2.91 2.25
CA LEU A 12 21.66 3.36 0.88
C LEU A 12 22.82 2.90 0.00
N ILE A 13 22.55 2.05 -0.99
CA ILE A 13 23.56 1.51 -1.90
C ILE A 13 23.48 2.27 -3.21
N ALA A 14 24.57 2.96 -3.56
CA ALA A 14 24.67 3.81 -4.74
C ALA A 14 25.47 3.16 -5.88
N ASP A 15 25.19 3.58 -7.12
CA ASP A 15 26.04 3.29 -8.28
C ASP A 15 27.36 4.08 -8.23
N ASN A 16 28.21 3.87 -9.24
CA ASN A 16 29.50 4.56 -9.37
C ASN A 16 29.39 6.07 -9.65
N LYS A 17 28.19 6.59 -9.91
CA LYS A 17 27.89 8.01 -10.08
C LYS A 17 27.25 8.62 -8.83
N GLY A 18 27.05 7.84 -7.77
CA GLY A 18 26.43 8.27 -6.52
C GLY A 18 24.89 8.29 -6.56
N LYS A 19 24.25 7.69 -7.57
CA LYS A 19 22.80 7.52 -7.62
C LYS A 19 22.39 6.31 -6.79
N ILE A 20 21.44 6.48 -5.87
CA ILE A 20 20.91 5.35 -5.07
C ILE A 20 20.15 4.39 -5.98
N GLU A 21 20.53 3.11 -5.96
CA GLU A 21 19.87 2.04 -6.71
C GLU A 21 19.16 1.04 -5.81
N LYS A 22 19.65 0.88 -4.56
CA LYS A 22 19.06 -0.04 -3.59
C LYS A 22 19.01 0.60 -2.21
N VAL A 23 18.02 0.19 -1.44
CA VAL A 23 17.85 0.58 -0.03
C VAL A 23 17.73 -0.69 0.78
N LEU A 24 18.54 -0.79 1.83
CA LEU A 24 18.37 -1.84 2.84
C LEU A 24 17.44 -1.30 3.93
N ILE A 25 16.42 -2.09 4.27
CA ILE A 25 15.43 -1.79 5.30
C ILE A 25 15.28 -3.02 6.21
N ASP A 26 14.83 -2.81 7.44
CA ASP A 26 14.45 -3.93 8.30
C ASP A 26 13.26 -4.67 7.69
N PHE A 27 13.22 -5.99 7.85
CA PHE A 27 12.13 -6.81 7.31
C PHE A 27 10.78 -6.43 7.93
N GLN A 28 10.72 -6.11 9.22
CA GLN A 28 9.48 -5.68 9.87
C GLN A 28 9.00 -4.32 9.36
N ASP A 29 9.94 -3.42 9.06
CA ASP A 29 9.62 -2.11 8.47
C ASP A 29 9.11 -2.27 7.03
N TYR A 30 9.66 -3.24 6.27
CA TYR A 30 9.13 -3.61 4.96
C TYR A 30 7.69 -4.12 5.05
N GLU A 31 7.40 -5.05 5.96
CA GLU A 31 6.05 -5.60 6.14
C GLU A 31 5.05 -4.50 6.47
N ARG A 32 5.38 -3.60 7.40
CA ARG A 32 4.53 -2.46 7.76
C ARG A 32 4.29 -1.49 6.61
N LEU A 33 5.30 -1.30 5.75
CA LEU A 33 5.17 -0.47 4.57
C LEU A 33 4.17 -1.07 3.58
N ILE A 34 4.22 -2.39 3.37
CA ILE A 34 3.25 -3.09 2.52
C ILE A 34 1.84 -3.00 3.09
N GLU A 35 1.66 -3.29 4.38
CA GLU A 35 0.37 -3.19 5.08
C GLU A 35 -0.23 -1.78 4.93
N SER A 36 0.60 -0.74 5.08
CA SER A 36 0.15 0.65 4.91
C SER A 36 -0.37 0.94 3.50
N PHE A 37 0.23 0.36 2.47
CA PHE A 37 -0.24 0.52 1.09
C PHE A 37 -1.54 -0.25 0.83
N GLU A 38 -1.68 -1.45 1.41
CA GLU A 38 -2.89 -2.28 1.31
C GLU A 38 -4.07 -1.59 2.01
N ASP A 39 -3.86 -1.09 3.23
CA ASP A 39 -4.86 -0.35 3.99
C ASP A 39 -5.29 0.93 3.28
N GLU A 40 -4.34 1.68 2.71
CA GLU A 40 -4.67 2.88 1.93
C GLU A 40 -5.47 2.51 0.66
N GLY A 41 -5.08 1.43 -0.03
CA GLY A 41 -5.78 0.94 -1.21
C GLY A 41 -7.22 0.53 -0.88
N LEU A 42 -7.40 -0.23 0.20
CA LEU A 42 -8.72 -0.63 0.69
C LEU A 42 -9.56 0.58 1.08
N TYR A 43 -8.99 1.53 1.83
CA TYR A 43 -9.67 2.76 2.22
C TYR A 43 -10.17 3.54 0.99
N ARG A 44 -9.32 3.69 -0.04
CA ARG A 44 -9.69 4.36 -1.29
C ARG A 44 -10.84 3.64 -1.99
N ALA A 45 -10.77 2.32 -2.12
CA ALA A 45 -11.85 1.52 -2.72
C ALA A 45 -13.18 1.69 -1.96
N MET A 46 -13.15 1.67 -0.62
CA MET A 46 -14.33 1.93 0.20
C MET A 46 -14.88 3.35 0.01
N MET A 47 -14.01 4.33 -0.20
CA MET A 47 -14.41 5.74 -0.42
C MET A 47 -14.99 5.99 -1.80
N GLU A 48 -14.60 5.22 -2.81
CA GLU A 48 -15.19 5.29 -4.15
C GLU A 48 -16.67 4.86 -4.14
N VAL A 49 -17.02 3.89 -3.31
CA VAL A 49 -18.38 3.32 -3.21
C VAL A 49 -19.20 3.85 -2.01
N LYS A 50 -18.68 4.85 -1.28
CA LYS A 50 -19.26 5.28 0.01
C LYS A 50 -20.73 5.75 -0.05
N ASP A 51 -21.15 6.27 -1.21
CA ASP A 51 -22.48 6.84 -1.44
C ASP A 51 -23.40 5.86 -2.20
N GLU A 52 -22.91 4.65 -2.51
CA GLU A 52 -23.72 3.60 -3.12
C GLU A 52 -24.76 3.09 -2.12
N THR A 53 -25.89 2.61 -2.65
CA THR A 53 -26.94 2.02 -1.80
C THR A 53 -26.49 0.63 -1.36
N PRO A 54 -26.37 0.36 -0.03
CA PRO A 54 -26.01 -0.97 0.44
C PRO A 54 -27.08 -1.98 0.08
N LEU A 55 -26.66 -3.14 -0.40
CA LEU A 55 -27.53 -4.26 -0.73
C LEU A 55 -27.73 -5.16 0.49
N SER A 56 -28.90 -5.82 0.57
CA SER A 56 -29.07 -6.99 1.41
C SER A 56 -28.19 -8.15 0.91
N LEU A 57 -28.03 -9.19 1.73
CA LEU A 57 -27.32 -10.39 1.29
C LEU A 57 -28.01 -11.04 0.08
N GLU A 58 -29.34 -11.13 0.06
CA GLU A 58 -30.07 -11.71 -1.07
C GLU A 58 -29.89 -10.86 -2.35
N GLU A 59 -29.93 -9.53 -2.23
CA GLU A 59 -29.72 -8.62 -3.35
C GLU A 59 -28.29 -8.72 -3.89
N ALA A 60 -27.28 -8.76 -3.04
CA ALA A 60 -25.88 -8.91 -3.44
C ALA A 60 -25.62 -10.24 -4.15
N LEU A 61 -26.21 -11.35 -3.68
CA LEU A 61 -26.12 -12.65 -4.34
C LEU A 61 -26.78 -12.63 -5.72
N ALA A 62 -27.94 -11.99 -5.84
CA ALA A 62 -28.65 -11.87 -7.11
C ALA A 62 -27.91 -10.99 -8.13
N GLU A 63 -27.17 -9.97 -7.68
CA GLU A 63 -26.29 -9.18 -8.57
C GLU A 63 -25.03 -9.97 -8.98
N LEU A 64 -24.42 -10.72 -8.06
CA LEU A 64 -23.25 -11.56 -8.36
C LEU A 64 -23.53 -12.62 -9.43
N ASP A 65 -24.73 -13.22 -9.42
CA ASP A 65 -25.13 -14.22 -10.42
C ASP A 65 -25.34 -13.65 -11.84
N LYS A 66 -25.33 -12.31 -12.00
CA LYS A 66 -25.46 -11.65 -13.31
C LYS A 66 -24.12 -11.33 -13.97
N GLU A 67 -23.02 -11.33 -13.21
CA GLU A 67 -21.65 -11.12 -13.70
C GLU A 67 -21.05 -12.42 -14.28
#